data_AF-A0A7S4HI62-F1
#
_entry.id   AF-A0A7S4HI62-F1
#
_cell.length_a   1.000
_cell.length_b   1.000
_cell.length_c   1.000
_cell.angle_alpha   90.00
_cell.angle_beta   90.00
_cell.angle_gamma   90.00
#
_symmetry.space_group_name_H-M   'P 1'
#
loop_
_entity.id
_entity.type
_entity.pdbx_description
1 polymer ?
#
loop_
_entity_poly.entity_id
_entity_poly.type
_entity_poly.pdbx_seq_one_letter_code
_entity_poly.pdbx_strand_id
1 'polypeptide(L)'
;GLWVATEILMATTPKLQAKLVAKFLRIAQKLFELRNYATCAQILSGVSNRAIQRLKRMHKQLDWKTAERYEQLNDNFDPVSGYSNYRNKLDHSAPSIPFIAVSLRTLTLIEEGNPKFLGDDLEVISFARMVMYTECIAGLRLGESDMIDYKFEPIPEIQNHLQNV
;
A
#
# COMPACT_ATOMS: atom_id res chain seq x y z
N GLY A 1 -5.80 6.92 -0.52
CA GLY A 1 -5.04 7.99 -1.20
C GLY A 1 -5.82 9.28 -1.31
N LEU A 2 -6.95 9.29 -2.05
CA LEU A 2 -7.65 10.53 -2.39
C LEU A 2 -8.12 11.33 -1.16
N TRP A 3 -8.77 10.68 -0.19
CA TRP A 3 -9.21 11.33 1.05
C TRP A 3 -8.08 12.07 1.78
N VAL A 4 -6.91 11.43 1.94
CA VAL A 4 -5.72 12.06 2.54
C VAL A 4 -5.30 13.33 1.79
N ALA A 5 -5.26 13.27 0.46
CA ALA A 5 -4.92 14.45 -0.35
C ALA A 5 -5.98 15.55 -0.22
N THR A 6 -7.26 15.19 -0.22
CA THR A 6 -8.38 16.12 -0.03
C THR A 6 -8.29 16.82 1.33
N GLU A 7 -8.13 16.09 2.43
CA GLU A 7 -7.98 16.65 3.78
C GLU A 7 -6.83 17.65 3.87
N ILE A 8 -5.68 17.32 3.25
CA ILE A 8 -4.54 18.24 3.20
C ILE A 8 -4.89 19.48 2.37
N LEU A 9 -5.52 19.33 1.20
CA LEU A 9 -5.86 20.46 0.33
C LEU A 9 -6.92 21.38 0.94
N MET A 10 -7.86 20.84 1.71
CA MET A 10 -8.94 21.59 2.37
C MET A 10 -8.45 22.40 3.58
N ALA A 11 -7.27 22.12 4.12
CA ALA A 11 -6.69 22.92 5.19
C ALA A 11 -6.35 24.34 4.72
N THR A 12 -6.79 25.33 5.50
CA THR A 12 -6.81 26.74 5.11
C THR A 12 -5.45 27.44 5.06
N THR A 13 -4.41 26.87 5.69
CA THR A 13 -3.08 27.48 5.75
C THR A 13 -1.96 26.47 5.51
N PRO A 14 -0.82 26.88 4.91
CA PRO A 14 0.33 25.99 4.70
C PRO A 14 0.85 25.32 5.97
N LYS A 15 0.75 26.02 7.11
CA LYS A 15 1.13 25.48 8.43
C LYS A 15 0.19 24.34 8.88
N LEU A 16 -1.11 24.48 8.65
CA LEU A 16 -2.08 23.40 8.93
C LEU A 16 -1.90 22.23 7.97
N GLN A 17 -1.66 22.50 6.69
CA GLN A 17 -1.37 21.47 5.69
C GLN A 17 -0.16 20.62 6.09
N ALA A 18 0.94 21.27 6.51
CA ALA A 18 2.13 20.58 6.99
C ALA A 18 1.88 19.75 8.26
N LYS A 19 1.08 20.27 9.20
CA LYS A 19 0.65 19.51 10.38
C LYS A 19 -0.15 18.26 10.01
N LEU A 20 -1.04 18.35 9.02
CA LEU A 20 -1.81 17.20 8.54
C LEU A 20 -0.91 16.16 7.86
N VAL A 21 0.03 16.59 7.01
CA VAL A 21 1.04 15.69 6.42
C VAL A 21 1.80 14.95 7.52
N ALA A 22 2.33 15.66 8.52
CA ALA A 22 3.04 15.05 9.64
C ALA A 22 2.15 14.07 10.44
N LYS A 23 0.87 14.40 10.65
CA LYS A 23 -0.10 13.52 11.31
C LYS A 23 -0.32 12.24 10.49
N PHE A 24 -0.59 12.36 9.20
CA PHE A 24 -0.79 11.21 8.31
C PHE A 24 0.43 10.31 8.24
N LEU A 25 1.64 10.86 8.21
CA LEU A 25 2.87 10.05 8.20
C LEU A 25 3.11 9.33 9.53
N ARG A 26 2.70 9.90 10.67
CA ARG A 26 2.70 9.17 11.96
C ARG A 26 1.68 8.03 11.95
N ILE A 27 0.51 8.23 11.36
CA ILE A 27 -0.50 7.18 11.20
C ILE A 27 0.05 6.08 10.27
N ALA A 28 0.66 6.43 9.14
CA ALA A 28 1.29 5.50 8.22
C ALA A 28 2.37 4.66 8.91
N GLN A 29 3.21 5.29 9.75
CA GLN A 29 4.18 4.55 10.57
C GLN A 29 3.51 3.51 11.47
N LYS A 30 2.42 3.87 12.16
CA LYS A 30 1.69 2.93 13.02
C LYS A 30 1.05 1.80 12.22
N LEU A 31 0.50 2.09 11.04
CA LEU A 31 -0.02 1.06 10.14
C LEU A 31 1.10 0.12 9.67
N PHE A 32 2.29 0.64 9.37
CA PHE A 32 3.45 -0.16 9.01
C PHE A 32 3.91 -1.06 10.15
N GLU A 33 4.01 -0.54 11.39
CA GLU A 33 4.33 -1.33 12.59
C GLU A 33 3.30 -2.44 12.85
N LEU A 34 2.03 -2.18 12.52
CA LEU A 34 0.94 -3.15 12.62
C LEU A 34 0.90 -4.13 11.44
N ARG A 35 1.79 -4.04 10.46
CA ARG A 35 1.76 -4.82 9.21
C ARG A 35 0.48 -4.63 8.38
N ASN A 36 -0.18 -3.48 8.55
CA ASN A 36 -1.20 -3.00 7.62
C ASN A 36 -0.53 -2.20 6.50
N TYR A 37 0.12 -2.93 5.61
CA TYR A 37 0.88 -2.38 4.51
C TYR A 37 -0.01 -1.74 3.44
N ALA A 38 -1.20 -2.30 3.21
CA ALA A 38 -2.18 -1.75 2.28
C ALA A 38 -2.55 -0.30 2.64
N THR A 39 -3.02 -0.06 3.87
CA THR A 39 -3.45 1.27 4.27
C THR A 39 -2.26 2.23 4.43
N CYS A 40 -1.08 1.73 4.87
CA CYS A 40 0.15 2.52 4.88
C CYS A 40 0.48 3.08 3.48
N ALA A 41 0.53 2.22 2.46
CA ALA A 41 0.76 2.62 1.07
C ALA A 41 -0.35 3.57 0.55
N GLN A 42 -1.59 3.37 0.96
CA GLN A 42 -2.69 4.27 0.60
C GLN A 42 -2.56 5.68 1.21
N ILE A 43 -1.98 5.82 2.40
CA ILE A 43 -1.67 7.14 2.97
C ILE A 43 -0.50 7.78 2.22
N LEU A 44 0.58 7.02 2.00
CA LEU A 44 1.76 7.50 1.28
C LEU A 44 1.39 8.02 -0.12
N SER A 45 0.56 7.30 -0.87
CA SER A 45 0.05 7.75 -2.18
C SER A 45 -0.78 9.03 -2.13
N GLY A 46 -1.46 9.30 -1.01
CA GLY A 46 -2.17 10.57 -0.78
C GLY A 46 -1.19 11.73 -0.56
N VAL A 47 -0.14 11.51 0.24
CA VAL A 47 0.90 12.51 0.51
C VAL A 47 1.76 12.78 -0.74
N SER A 48 2.06 11.75 -1.52
CA SER A 48 2.82 11.85 -2.76
C SER A 48 2.00 12.31 -3.97
N ASN A 49 0.70 12.57 -3.78
CA ASN A 49 -0.17 13.06 -4.84
C ASN A 49 0.37 14.36 -5.47
N ARG A 50 0.35 14.45 -6.80
CA ARG A 50 0.87 15.60 -7.55
C ARG A 50 0.30 16.94 -7.09
N ALA A 51 -0.97 16.98 -6.67
CA ALA A 51 -1.61 18.18 -6.15
C ALA A 51 -1.01 18.67 -4.83
N ILE A 52 -0.49 17.75 -4.00
CA ILE A 52 0.24 18.04 -2.75
C ILE A 52 1.69 18.41 -3.05
N GLN A 53 2.34 17.68 -3.96
CA GLN A 53 3.75 17.89 -4.30
C GLN A 53 4.03 19.31 -4.83
N ARG A 54 3.06 19.93 -5.53
CA ARG A 54 3.19 21.33 -5.99
C ARG A 54 3.06 22.40 -4.89
N LEU A 55 2.65 22.06 -3.67
CA LEU A 55 2.44 23.02 -2.56
C LEU A 55 3.75 23.49 -1.92
N LYS A 56 4.56 24.26 -2.66
CA LYS A 56 5.90 24.70 -2.22
C LYS A 56 5.90 25.38 -0.84
N ARG A 57 4.85 26.16 -0.51
CA ARG A 57 4.74 26.86 0.78
C ARG A 57 4.54 25.90 1.95
N MET A 58 3.82 24.80 1.74
CA MET A 58 3.59 23.77 2.76
C MET A 58 4.87 22.97 3.01
N HIS A 59 5.56 22.56 1.95
CA HIS A 59 6.83 21.80 2.08
C HIS A 59 7.89 22.55 2.87
N LYS A 60 7.96 23.88 2.75
CA LYS A 60 8.84 24.74 3.57
C LYS A 60 8.51 24.73 5.08
N GLN A 61 7.33 24.26 5.47
CA GLN A 61 6.89 24.16 6.87
C GLN A 61 7.11 22.76 7.46
N LEU A 62 7.50 21.77 6.65
CA LEU A 62 7.78 20.42 7.14
C LEU A 62 9.11 20.40 7.88
N ASP A 63 9.15 19.72 9.02
CA ASP A 63 10.40 19.44 9.70
C ASP A 63 11.15 18.28 9.03
N TRP A 64 12.46 18.22 9.26
CA TRP A 64 13.31 17.19 8.68
C TRP A 64 12.89 15.77 9.09
N LYS A 65 12.38 15.60 10.32
CA LYS A 65 11.90 14.29 10.84
C LYS A 65 10.69 13.78 10.07
N THR A 66 9.82 14.67 9.60
CA THR A 66 8.65 14.33 8.80
C THR A 66 9.08 13.90 7.40
N ALA A 67 10.05 14.59 6.80
CA ALA A 67 10.62 14.20 5.51
C ALA A 67 11.34 12.84 5.58
N GLU A 68 12.20 12.65 6.58
CA GLU A 68 12.90 11.39 6.82
C GLU A 68 11.91 10.22 7.01
N ARG A 69 10.85 10.41 7.80
CA ARG A 69 9.82 9.39 7.98
C ARG A 69 9.13 9.02 6.67
N TYR A 70 8.84 10.01 5.83
CA TYR A 70 8.24 9.75 4.52
C TYR A 70 9.17 8.91 3.65
N GLU A 71 10.45 9.28 3.55
CA GLU A 71 11.45 8.54 2.76
C GLU A 71 11.59 7.11 3.25
N GLN A 72 11.82 6.91 4.56
CA GLN A 72 11.94 5.58 5.16
C GLN A 72 10.72 4.70 4.89
N LEU A 73 9.51 5.25 5.04
CA LEU A 73 8.29 4.49 4.74
C LEU A 73 8.15 4.20 3.24
N ASN A 74 8.45 5.18 2.38
CA ASN A 74 8.31 5.05 0.93
C ASN A 74 9.29 4.03 0.33
N ASP A 75 10.51 3.94 0.85
CA ASP A 75 11.54 2.99 0.39
C ASP A 75 11.11 1.53 0.54
N ASN A 76 10.27 1.23 1.54
CA ASN A 76 9.71 -0.11 1.71
C ASN A 76 8.75 -0.50 0.59
N PHE A 77 8.15 0.48 -0.09
CA PHE A 77 7.19 0.30 -1.19
C PHE A 77 7.76 0.69 -2.56
N ASP A 78 9.09 0.76 -2.69
CA ASP A 78 9.74 1.06 -3.97
C ASP A 78 9.39 0.00 -5.03
N PRO A 79 8.79 0.36 -6.18
CA PRO A 79 8.49 -0.58 -7.25
C PRO A 79 9.73 -1.18 -7.94
N VAL A 80 10.93 -0.62 -7.73
CA VAL A 80 12.19 -1.13 -8.30
C VAL A 80 12.40 -2.60 -7.91
N SER A 81 12.86 -3.39 -8.89
CA SER A 81 13.06 -4.84 -8.75
C SER A 81 11.81 -5.57 -8.24
N GLY A 82 10.62 -5.11 -8.65
CA GLY A 82 9.35 -5.77 -8.36
C GLY A 82 8.91 -5.66 -6.90
N TYR A 83 9.20 -4.55 -6.21
CA TYR A 83 8.93 -4.37 -4.78
C TYR A 83 9.74 -5.30 -3.88
N SER A 84 11.04 -5.45 -4.19
CA SER A 84 11.94 -6.35 -3.47
C SER A 84 12.02 -6.07 -1.96
N ASN A 85 12.04 -4.79 -1.54
CA ASN A 85 12.03 -4.42 -0.12
C ASN A 85 10.75 -4.93 0.57
N TYR A 86 9.59 -4.63 0.01
CA TYR A 86 8.30 -5.14 0.50
C TYR A 86 8.28 -6.67 0.60
N ARG A 87 8.68 -7.36 -0.48
CA ARG A 87 8.59 -8.84 -0.55
C ARG A 87 9.54 -9.54 0.41
N ASN A 88 10.78 -9.07 0.49
CA ASN A 88 11.87 -9.86 1.07
C ASN A 88 12.34 -9.36 2.44
N LYS A 89 12.06 -8.08 2.79
CA LYS A 89 12.52 -7.48 4.04
C LYS A 89 11.42 -7.31 5.07
N LEU A 90 10.16 -7.25 4.64
CA LEU A 90 9.03 -7.08 5.55
C LEU A 90 8.50 -8.41 6.05
N ASP A 91 7.97 -8.38 7.26
CA ASP A 91 7.30 -9.52 7.89
C ASP A 91 5.82 -9.54 7.45
N HIS A 92 5.40 -10.63 6.83
CA HIS A 92 4.02 -10.84 6.36
C HIS A 92 3.25 -11.85 7.21
N SER A 93 3.71 -12.12 8.43
CA SER A 93 2.99 -12.96 9.40
C SER A 93 1.69 -12.28 9.86
N ALA A 94 0.68 -13.09 10.17
CA ALA A 94 -0.60 -12.60 10.66
C ALA A 94 -0.49 -11.99 12.08
N PRO A 95 -1.32 -10.99 12.43
CA PRO A 95 -2.20 -10.24 11.55
C PRO A 95 -1.38 -9.35 10.59
N SER A 96 -1.82 -9.28 9.33
CA SER A 96 -1.24 -8.42 8.29
C SER A 96 -2.31 -8.06 7.27
N ILE A 97 -2.24 -6.87 6.68
CA ILE A 97 -3.02 -6.51 5.49
C ILE A 97 -2.03 -6.26 4.35
N PRO A 98 -1.91 -7.19 3.39
CA PRO A 98 -0.90 -7.10 2.34
C PRO A 98 -1.20 -5.99 1.35
N PHE A 99 -0.15 -5.38 0.79
CA PHE A 99 -0.29 -4.44 -0.31
C PHE A 99 -0.55 -5.20 -1.62
N ILE A 100 -1.83 -5.51 -1.87
CA ILE A 100 -2.32 -6.35 -2.98
C ILE A 100 -1.81 -5.90 -4.37
N ALA A 101 -1.48 -4.62 -4.55
CA ALA A 101 -0.91 -4.12 -5.81
C ALA A 101 0.37 -4.86 -6.25
N VAL A 102 1.16 -5.36 -5.29
CA VAL A 102 2.37 -6.15 -5.59
C VAL A 102 2.00 -7.49 -6.23
N SER A 103 1.00 -8.18 -5.70
CA SER A 103 0.50 -9.43 -6.26
C SER A 103 -0.23 -9.20 -7.58
N LEU A 104 -1.07 -8.16 -7.68
CA LEU A 104 -1.74 -7.82 -8.95
C LEU A 104 -0.73 -7.54 -10.06
N ARG A 105 0.36 -6.83 -9.78
CA ARG A 105 1.44 -6.62 -10.76
C ARG A 105 2.06 -7.96 -11.21
N THR A 106 2.30 -8.89 -10.29
CA THR A 106 2.80 -10.23 -10.64
C THR A 106 1.80 -10.96 -11.53
N LEU A 107 0.51 -10.94 -11.19
CA LEU A 107 -0.55 -11.57 -11.99
C LEU A 107 -0.63 -10.97 -13.41
N THR A 108 -0.50 -9.64 -13.55
CA THR A 108 -0.42 -8.98 -14.85
C THR A 108 0.80 -9.44 -15.65
N LEU A 109 1.98 -9.54 -15.03
CA LEU A 109 3.18 -10.03 -15.71
C LEU A 109 3.05 -11.50 -16.12
N ILE A 110 2.36 -12.33 -15.33
CA ILE A 110 2.07 -13.71 -15.69
C ILE A 110 1.13 -13.74 -16.91
N GLU A 111 0.09 -12.92 -16.91
CA GLU A 111 -0.89 -12.81 -18.00
C GLU A 111 -0.23 -12.39 -19.32
N GLU A 112 0.60 -11.35 -19.28
CA GLU A 112 1.22 -10.76 -20.47
C GLU A 112 2.43 -11.55 -20.97
N GLY A 113 3.17 -12.19 -20.06
CA GLY A 113 4.45 -12.83 -20.36
C GLY A 113 4.38 -14.32 -20.68
N ASN A 114 3.23 -14.98 -20.44
CA ASN A 114 3.13 -16.44 -20.55
C ASN A 114 1.91 -16.86 -21.38
N PRO A 115 2.09 -17.70 -22.41
CA PRO A 115 0.98 -18.12 -23.27
C PRO A 115 -0.01 -19.00 -22.49
N LYS A 116 -1.30 -18.82 -22.77
CA LYS A 116 -2.37 -19.62 -22.17
C LYS A 116 -2.34 -21.08 -22.66
N PHE A 117 -1.97 -21.28 -23.92
CA PHE A 117 -1.88 -22.59 -24.56
C PHE A 117 -0.47 -22.83 -25.09
N LEU A 118 -0.06 -24.09 -25.14
CA LEU A 118 1.18 -24.53 -25.75
C LEU A 118 0.90 -24.85 -27.21
N GLY A 119 1.59 -24.19 -28.13
CA GLY A 119 1.34 -24.34 -29.56
C GLY A 119 0.20 -23.46 -30.09
N ASP A 120 0.11 -23.38 -31.41
CA ASP A 120 -0.86 -22.53 -32.12
C ASP A 120 -2.26 -23.17 -32.24
N ASP A 121 -2.36 -24.47 -31.97
CA ASP A 121 -3.61 -25.26 -32.04
C ASP A 121 -4.55 -25.01 -30.85
N LEU A 122 -4.05 -24.34 -29.80
CA LEU A 122 -4.80 -23.98 -28.59
C LEU A 122 -5.40 -25.19 -27.83
N GLU A 123 -4.89 -26.40 -28.07
CA GLU A 123 -5.44 -27.61 -27.45
C GLU A 123 -4.83 -27.89 -26.07
N VAL A 124 -3.56 -27.53 -25.89
CA VAL A 124 -2.80 -27.86 -24.68
C VAL A 124 -2.69 -26.64 -23.77
N ILE A 125 -3.28 -26.67 -22.59
CA ILE A 125 -3.18 -25.57 -21.61
C ILE A 125 -1.77 -25.51 -21.01
N SER A 126 -1.23 -24.31 -20.85
CA SER A 126 0.04 -24.09 -20.15
C SER A 126 -0.11 -24.31 -18.64
N PHE A 127 0.24 -25.51 -18.17
CA PHE A 127 0.31 -25.81 -16.74
C PHE A 127 1.36 -24.97 -16.00
N ALA A 128 2.48 -24.65 -16.65
CA ALA A 128 3.50 -23.78 -16.07
C ALA A 128 2.90 -22.42 -15.68
N ARG A 129 2.09 -21.82 -16.56
CA ARG A 129 1.37 -20.58 -16.28
C ARG A 129 0.40 -20.72 -15.10
N MET A 130 -0.33 -21.83 -15.01
CA MET A 130 -1.24 -22.10 -13.89
C MET A 130 -0.50 -22.25 -12.55
N VAL A 131 0.68 -22.87 -12.55
CA VAL A 131 1.54 -22.95 -11.37
C VAL A 131 1.96 -21.55 -10.92
N MET A 132 2.39 -20.68 -11.84
CA MET A 132 2.77 -19.30 -11.50
C MET A 132 1.62 -18.51 -10.87
N TYR A 133 0.39 -18.66 -11.39
CA TYR A 133 -0.80 -18.07 -10.76
C TYR A 133 -1.02 -18.60 -9.35
N THR A 134 -0.91 -19.92 -9.19
CA THR A 134 -1.12 -20.60 -7.92
C THR A 134 -0.12 -20.11 -6.88
N GLU A 135 1.17 -20.01 -7.23
CA GLU A 135 2.21 -19.49 -6.35
C GLU A 135 1.95 -18.03 -5.95
N CYS A 136 1.54 -17.19 -6.89
CA CYS A 136 1.23 -15.79 -6.61
C CYS A 136 0.02 -15.64 -5.67
N ILE A 137 -1.03 -16.44 -5.87
CA ILE A 137 -2.25 -16.40 -5.04
C ILE A 137 -1.98 -17.02 -3.66
N ALA A 138 -1.26 -18.14 -3.60
CA ALA A 138 -0.85 -18.77 -2.35
C ALA A 138 -0.01 -17.81 -1.49
N GLY A 139 0.84 -16.99 -2.10
CA GLY A 139 1.59 -15.95 -1.39
C GLY A 139 0.73 -14.87 -0.73
N LEU A 140 -0.56 -14.73 -1.08
CA LEU A 140 -1.51 -13.86 -0.37
C LEU A 140 -2.08 -14.49 0.89
N ARG A 141 -1.91 -15.81 1.06
CA ARG A 141 -2.29 -16.57 2.25
C ARG A 141 -3.79 -16.47 2.60
N LEU A 142 -4.61 -16.17 1.59
CA LEU A 142 -6.06 -15.98 1.76
C LEU A 142 -6.69 -17.32 2.18
N GLY A 143 -7.30 -17.33 3.37
CA GLY A 143 -8.00 -18.51 3.89
C GLY A 143 -7.11 -19.53 4.60
N GLU A 144 -5.83 -19.23 4.86
CA GLU A 144 -4.98 -20.06 5.71
C GLU A 144 -5.45 -20.01 7.18
N SER A 145 -5.31 -21.12 7.90
CA SER A 145 -5.82 -21.26 9.27
C SER A 145 -5.07 -20.42 10.30
N ASP A 146 -3.87 -19.94 9.98
CA ASP A 146 -3.08 -19.04 10.81
C ASP A 146 -3.26 -17.56 10.45
N MET A 147 -4.18 -17.24 9.53
CA MET A 147 -4.70 -15.88 9.38
C MET A 147 -5.52 -15.52 10.63
N ILE A 148 -4.99 -14.58 11.41
CA ILE A 148 -5.59 -14.09 12.65
C ILE A 148 -5.98 -12.62 12.44
N ASP A 149 -7.18 -12.26 12.88
CA ASP A 149 -7.66 -10.88 12.85
C ASP A 149 -6.93 -9.98 13.85
N TYR A 150 -6.91 -8.68 13.53
CA TYR A 150 -6.47 -7.67 14.49
C TYR A 150 -7.42 -7.65 15.70
N LYS A 151 -6.85 -7.70 16.91
CA LYS A 151 -7.59 -7.62 18.17
C LYS A 151 -7.85 -6.17 18.58
N PHE A 152 -8.48 -5.40 17.69
CA PHE A 152 -8.91 -4.03 17.98
C PHE A 152 -10.36 -3.99 18.41
N GLU A 153 -10.67 -3.21 19.43
CA GLU A 153 -12.05 -2.90 19.78
C GLU A 153 -12.61 -1.89 18.77
N PRO A 154 -13.78 -2.16 18.17
CA PRO A 154 -14.42 -1.21 17.27
C PRO A 154 -14.90 0.00 18.05
N ILE A 155 -14.61 1.19 17.51
CA ILE A 155 -15.13 2.47 18.02
C ILE A 155 -16.13 2.98 16.97
N PRO A 156 -17.45 2.75 17.15
CA PRO A 156 -18.46 3.03 16.13
C PRO A 156 -18.47 4.47 15.65
N GLU A 157 -18.23 5.43 16.55
CA GLU A 157 -18.23 6.85 16.23
C GLU A 157 -17.13 7.19 15.21
N ILE A 158 -15.94 6.63 15.40
CA ILE A 158 -14.80 6.83 14.49
C ILE A 158 -15.07 6.12 13.16
N GLN A 159 -15.58 4.89 13.20
CA GLN A 159 -15.89 4.13 11.99
C GLN A 159 -16.95 4.83 11.14
N ASN A 160 -18.06 5.26 11.76
CA ASN A 160 -19.12 6.01 11.11
C ASN A 160 -18.59 7.32 10.53
N HIS A 161 -17.73 8.04 11.25
CA HIS A 161 -17.13 9.25 10.71
C HIS A 161 -16.28 8.94 9.47
N LEU A 162 -15.41 7.93 9.52
CA LEU A 162 -14.52 7.54 8.42
C LEU A 162 -15.27 6.97 7.20
N GLN A 163 -16.46 6.40 7.39
CA GLN A 163 -17.29 5.89 6.30
C GLN A 163 -18.10 6.99 5.58
N ASN A 164 -18.27 8.14 6.21
CA ASN A 164 -19.10 9.25 5.71
C ASN A 164 -18.29 10.48 5.29
N VAL A 165 -16.96 10.37 5.21
CA VAL A 165 -16.04 11.39 4.68
C VAL A 165 -15.70 11.19 3.20
#